data_AF-A0A352VHJ5-F1
#
_entry.id   AF-A0A352VHJ5-F1
#
_cell.length_a   1.000
_cell.length_b   1.000
_cell.length_c   1.000
_cell.angle_alpha   90.00
_cell.angle_beta   90.00
_cell.angle_gamma   90.00
#
_symmetry.space_group_name_H-M   'P 1'
#
loop_
_entity.id
_entity.type
_entity.pdbx_description
1 polymer ?
#
loop_
_entity_poly.entity_id
_entity_poly.type
_entity_poly.pdbx_seq_one_letter_code
_entity_poly.pdbx_strand_id
1 'polypeptide(L)'
;MAAAAIAANLQALRPLMPPEWALVTPQAPHAGHPWGYGPGWAWYKYVVGDRVVEETLGHSLSELEAFLEELPALLEFQPGRIVLGGFSQGPTTRMAMAISRPDLVAAVIGFSGFLAESVKVPFSALSPGTPPIFWGHGLLEPQHSAQARSVGPQAVGCGRHEGGGPRL
;
A
#
# COMPACT_ATOMS: atom_id res chain seq x y z
N MET A 1 11.76 6.41 25.37
CA MET A 1 10.51 5.67 25.11
C MET A 1 9.80 6.34 23.95
N ALA A 2 10.04 5.89 22.72
CA ALA A 2 9.29 6.35 21.56
C ALA A 2 7.96 5.57 21.53
N ALA A 3 6.85 6.27 21.75
CA ALA A 3 5.54 5.70 21.54
C ALA A 3 5.30 5.63 20.03
N ALA A 4 5.60 4.49 19.41
CA ALA A 4 5.14 4.22 18.05
C ALA A 4 3.60 4.20 18.10
N ALA A 5 2.97 5.21 17.51
CA ALA A 5 1.52 5.28 17.42
C ALA A 5 1.06 4.17 16.47
N ILE A 6 0.48 3.11 17.02
CA ILE A 6 -0.05 1.98 16.27
C ILE A 6 -1.51 2.31 15.90
N ALA A 7 -1.76 2.79 14.68
CA ALA A 7 -3.11 3.16 14.24
C ALA A 7 -3.92 1.89 13.87
N ALA A 8 -4.97 1.61 14.62
CA ALA A 8 -5.56 0.29 14.83
C ALA A 8 -6.40 -0.34 13.68
N ASN A 9 -6.52 0.25 12.50
CA ASN A 9 -7.52 -0.22 11.53
C ASN A 9 -7.20 -1.56 10.85
N LEU A 10 -5.92 -1.92 10.69
CA LEU A 10 -5.55 -3.18 10.03
C LEU A 10 -5.12 -4.30 10.99
N GLN A 11 -5.09 -4.03 12.30
CA GLN A 11 -4.76 -5.06 13.30
C GLN A 11 -5.76 -6.23 13.27
N ALA A 12 -7.00 -5.97 12.88
CA ALA A 12 -8.04 -6.99 12.72
C ALA A 12 -7.66 -8.10 11.73
N LEU A 13 -6.67 -7.89 10.85
CA LEU A 13 -6.17 -8.92 9.94
C LEU A 13 -5.22 -9.92 10.62
N ARG A 14 -4.77 -9.68 11.86
CA ARG A 14 -3.81 -10.55 12.57
C ARG A 14 -4.18 -12.04 12.55
N PRO A 15 -5.44 -12.46 12.79
CA PRO A 15 -5.82 -13.87 12.78
C PRO A 15 -5.68 -14.55 11.41
N LEU A 16 -5.61 -13.77 10.32
CA LEU A 16 -5.46 -14.27 8.95
C LEU A 16 -4.00 -14.39 8.52
N MET A 17 -3.06 -13.91 9.35
CA MET A 17 -1.64 -13.89 9.06
C MET A 17 -0.94 -15.08 9.74
N PRO A 18 0.16 -15.59 9.15
CA PRO A 18 0.95 -16.64 9.81
C PRO A 18 1.39 -16.20 11.22
N PRO A 19 1.34 -17.11 12.21
CA PRO A 19 1.64 -16.76 13.61
C PRO A 19 3.06 -16.24 13.80
N GLU A 20 4.01 -16.67 12.98
CA GLU A 20 5.42 -16.28 13.00
C GLU A 20 5.70 -14.89 12.40
N TRP A 21 4.70 -14.25 11.77
CA TRP A 21 4.86 -12.91 11.22
C TRP A 21 4.62 -11.85 12.30
N ALA A 22 5.52 -10.86 12.36
CA ALA A 22 5.26 -9.62 13.08
C ALA A 22 4.31 -8.73 12.26
N LEU A 23 3.21 -8.30 12.90
CA LEU A 23 2.28 -7.34 12.32
C LEU A 23 2.56 -5.96 12.91
N VAL A 24 2.93 -5.02 12.05
CA VAL A 24 3.22 -3.63 12.43
C VAL A 24 2.28 -2.70 11.67
N THR A 25 1.60 -1.80 12.39
CA THR A 25 0.62 -0.88 11.81
C THR A 25 1.00 0.56 12.14
N PRO A 26 1.98 1.14 11.41
CA PRO A 26 2.42 2.50 11.68
C PRO A 26 1.32 3.50 11.34
N GLN A 27 1.28 4.56 12.13
CA GLN A 27 0.46 5.73 11.84
C GLN A 27 1.06 6.54 10.69
N ALA A 28 0.21 7.14 9.85
CA ALA A 28 0.65 8.02 8.78
C ALA A 28 1.15 9.37 9.35
N PRO A 29 2.03 10.11 8.65
CA PRO A 29 2.71 11.27 9.24
C PRO A 29 1.89 12.56 9.23
N HIS A 30 0.84 12.66 8.42
CA HIS A 30 0.07 13.91 8.29
C HIS A 30 -1.22 13.88 9.11
N ALA A 31 -1.56 15.00 9.74
CA ALA A 31 -2.89 15.17 10.33
C ALA A 31 -3.95 15.22 9.21
N GLY A 32 -5.01 14.42 9.34
CA GLY A 32 -6.08 14.35 8.33
C GLY A 32 -7.06 15.53 8.40
N HIS A 33 -7.24 16.13 9.58
CA HIS A 33 -8.23 17.18 9.81
C HIS A 33 -8.08 18.41 8.90
N PRO A 34 -6.86 18.98 8.69
CA PRO A 34 -6.67 20.11 7.78
C PRO A 34 -7.07 19.84 6.32
N TRP A 35 -7.23 18.57 5.93
CA TRP A 35 -7.59 18.15 4.58
C TRP A 35 -9.02 17.59 4.48
N GLY A 36 -9.80 17.71 5.55
CA GLY A 36 -11.20 17.26 5.56
C GLY A 36 -11.38 15.75 5.72
N TYR A 37 -10.35 14.99 6.12
CA TYR A 37 -10.46 13.54 6.35
C TYR A 37 -11.00 13.16 7.74
N GLY A 38 -11.41 14.15 8.52
CA GLY A 38 -11.85 13.95 9.91
C GLY A 38 -10.68 13.84 10.90
N PRO A 39 -10.95 13.39 12.13
CA PRO A 39 -9.92 13.18 13.13
C PRO A 39 -9.05 11.97 12.74
N GLY A 40 -7.73 12.11 12.82
CA GLY A 40 -6.80 11.03 12.52
C GLY A 40 -5.67 11.45 11.58
N TRP A 41 -5.14 10.48 10.86
CA TRP A 41 -3.88 10.59 10.13
C TRP A 41 -4.04 10.17 8.67
N ALA A 42 -3.23 10.76 7.80
CA ALA A 42 -3.29 10.57 6.36
C ALA A 42 -1.90 10.39 5.76
N TRP A 43 -1.83 9.62 4.68
CA TRP A 43 -0.58 9.38 3.96
C TRP A 43 -0.32 10.47 2.92
N TYR A 44 -1.36 11.14 2.41
CA TYR A 44 -1.17 12.26 1.49
C TYR A 44 -2.46 13.07 1.35
N LYS A 45 -2.31 14.30 0.86
CA LYS A 45 -3.45 15.13 0.47
C LYS A 45 -3.91 14.74 -0.93
N TYR A 46 -5.16 14.30 -1.04
CA TYR A 46 -5.82 13.92 -2.28
C TYR A 46 -6.24 15.18 -3.04
N VAL A 47 -6.25 15.09 -4.37
CA VAL A 47 -6.75 16.16 -5.25
C VAL A 47 -7.97 15.68 -6.02
N VAL A 48 -7.78 14.84 -7.04
CA VAL A 48 -8.85 14.30 -7.88
C VAL A 48 -8.32 13.16 -8.75
N GLY A 49 -9.14 12.16 -9.04
CA GLY A 49 -8.73 10.99 -9.81
C GLY A 49 -7.61 10.24 -9.10
N ASP A 50 -6.46 10.13 -9.74
CA ASP A 50 -5.20 9.58 -9.24
C ASP A 50 -4.18 10.65 -8.83
N ARG A 51 -4.60 11.93 -8.77
CA ARG A 51 -3.73 13.04 -8.37
C ARG A 51 -3.74 13.28 -6.87
N VAL A 52 -2.55 13.55 -6.37
CA VAL A 52 -2.26 13.88 -4.97
C VAL A 52 -1.33 15.09 -4.93
N VAL A 53 -1.22 15.75 -3.77
CA VAL A 53 -0.17 16.76 -3.56
C VAL A 53 1.16 16.03 -3.39
N GLU A 54 2.02 16.14 -4.40
CA GLU A 54 3.26 15.36 -4.51
C GLU A 54 4.15 15.49 -3.27
N GLU A 55 4.29 16.71 -2.73
CA GLU A 55 5.13 16.96 -1.56
C GLU A 55 4.64 16.20 -0.32
N THR A 56 3.32 16.04 -0.15
CA THR A 56 2.77 15.26 0.98
C THR A 56 3.00 13.77 0.80
N LEU A 57 2.92 13.26 -0.43
CA LEU A 57 3.24 11.86 -0.72
C LEU A 57 4.75 11.61 -0.56
N GLY A 58 5.59 12.51 -1.05
CA GLY A 58 7.05 12.46 -0.90
C GLY A 58 7.47 12.41 0.57
N HIS A 59 6.93 13.31 1.41
CA HIS A 59 7.18 13.28 2.85
C HIS A 59 6.80 11.93 3.47
N SER A 60 5.64 11.39 3.11
CA SER A 60 5.21 10.07 3.60
C SER A 60 6.07 8.91 3.14
N LEU A 61 6.66 8.98 1.95
CA LEU A 61 7.62 7.98 1.48
C LEU A 61 8.91 8.06 2.30
N SER A 62 9.44 9.26 2.54
CA SER A 62 10.64 9.44 3.37
C SER A 62 10.42 8.97 4.81
N GLU A 63 9.30 9.31 5.42
CA GLU A 63 8.96 8.85 6.78
C GLU A 63 8.75 7.33 6.85
N LEU A 64 8.12 6.74 5.83
CA LEU A 64 7.95 5.28 5.76
C LEU A 64 9.30 4.58 5.59
N GLU A 65 10.19 5.12 4.76
CA GLU A 65 11.54 4.58 4.58
C GLU A 65 12.34 4.61 5.89
N ALA A 66 12.40 5.77 6.55
CA ALA A 66 13.07 5.90 7.83
C ALA A 66 12.48 4.94 8.88
N PHE A 67 11.16 4.80 8.90
CA PHE A 67 10.50 3.83 9.78
C PHE A 67 10.92 2.37 9.49
N LEU A 68 11.08 1.99 8.22
CA LEU A 68 11.56 0.63 7.87
C LEU A 68 13.00 0.40 8.29
N GLU A 69 13.86 1.43 8.24
CA GLU A 69 15.24 1.38 8.73
C GLU A 69 15.31 1.22 10.26
N GLU A 70 14.39 1.87 10.99
CA GLU A 70 14.30 1.78 12.45
C GLU A 70 13.62 0.49 12.95
N LEU A 71 12.94 -0.23 12.06
CA LEU A 71 12.10 -1.38 12.40
C LEU A 71 12.82 -2.46 13.21
N PRO A 72 14.09 -2.84 12.93
CA PRO A 72 14.78 -3.84 13.72
C PRO A 72 15.00 -3.41 15.19
N ALA A 73 15.25 -2.12 15.41
CA ALA A 73 15.41 -1.58 16.75
C ALA A 73 14.06 -1.55 17.50
N LEU A 74 12.97 -1.22 16.81
CA LEU A 74 11.61 -1.21 17.38
C LEU A 74 11.10 -2.62 17.70
N LEU A 75 11.48 -3.61 16.90
CA LEU A 75 11.05 -5.00 17.06
C LEU A 75 11.97 -5.83 17.97
N GLU A 76 13.15 -5.33 18.30
CA GLU A 76 14.20 -6.05 19.05
C GLU A 76 14.67 -7.35 18.36
N PHE A 77 14.45 -7.47 17.05
CA PHE A 77 14.97 -8.54 16.21
C PHE A 77 15.14 -8.05 14.76
N GLN A 78 15.97 -8.73 13.98
CA GLN A 78 16.13 -8.44 12.55
C GLN A 78 14.97 -9.06 11.75
N PRO A 79 14.03 -8.26 11.21
CA PRO A 79 12.97 -8.79 10.37
C PRO A 79 13.59 -9.36 9.09
N GLY A 80 13.00 -10.47 8.61
CA GLY A 80 13.36 -11.04 7.31
C GLY A 80 12.77 -10.20 6.17
N ARG A 81 11.93 -10.82 5.35
CA ARG A 81 11.25 -10.13 4.25
C ARG A 81 10.13 -9.23 4.77
N ILE A 82 10.11 -7.98 4.30
CA ILE A 82 9.06 -7.00 4.65
C ILE A 82 7.97 -7.02 3.58
N VAL A 83 6.72 -7.20 3.98
CA VAL A 83 5.54 -7.07 3.10
C VAL A 83 4.73 -5.85 3.52
N LEU A 84 4.47 -4.94 2.58
CA LEU A 84 3.69 -3.75 2.86
C LEU A 84 2.20 -3.98 2.57
N GLY A 85 1.37 -3.90 3.60
CA GLY A 85 -0.09 -4.03 3.51
C GLY A 85 -0.83 -2.71 3.71
N GLY A 86 -1.88 -2.43 2.93
CA GLY A 86 -2.66 -1.20 3.10
C GLY A 86 -4.10 -1.24 2.56
N PHE A 87 -4.92 -0.30 3.04
CA PHE A 87 -6.25 0.03 2.49
C PHE A 87 -6.33 1.52 2.08
N SER A 88 -7.11 1.84 1.03
CA SER A 88 -7.39 3.21 0.55
C SER A 88 -6.15 4.04 0.19
N GLN A 89 -5.70 4.97 1.05
CA GLN A 89 -4.46 5.71 0.82
C GLN A 89 -3.20 4.85 1.01
N GLY A 90 -3.31 3.79 1.83
CA GLY A 90 -2.20 2.92 2.16
C GLY A 90 -1.55 2.27 0.93
N PRO A 91 -2.30 1.59 0.05
CA PRO A 91 -1.79 0.97 -1.17
C PRO A 91 -1.07 1.96 -2.07
N THR A 92 -1.60 3.17 -2.27
CA THR A 92 -0.98 4.19 -3.11
C THR A 92 0.43 4.52 -2.65
N THR A 93 0.61 4.78 -1.36
CA THR A 93 1.94 5.03 -0.78
C THR A 93 2.85 3.81 -0.85
N ARG A 94 2.32 2.59 -0.67
CA ARG A 94 3.11 1.36 -0.63
C ARG A 94 3.55 0.88 -2.01
N MET A 95 2.69 1.06 -3.01
CA MET A 95 3.05 0.84 -4.42
C MET A 95 4.11 1.86 -4.85
N ALA A 96 3.96 3.13 -4.48
CA ALA A 96 4.98 4.14 -4.74
C ALA A 96 6.34 3.77 -4.13
N MET A 97 6.35 3.29 -2.87
CA MET A 97 7.56 2.79 -2.21
C MET A 97 8.17 1.58 -2.93
N ALA A 98 7.37 0.58 -3.30
CA ALA A 98 7.87 -0.60 -4.00
C ALA A 98 8.47 -0.29 -5.37
N ILE A 99 7.93 0.73 -6.06
CA ILE A 99 8.43 1.18 -7.37
C ILE A 99 9.71 2.01 -7.21
N SER A 100 9.78 2.90 -6.23
CA SER A 100 10.92 3.79 -6.04
C SER A 100 12.09 3.14 -5.30
N ARG A 101 11.80 2.18 -4.41
CA ARG A 101 12.76 1.48 -3.53
C ARG A 101 12.51 -0.03 -3.52
N PRO A 102 12.69 -0.71 -4.67
CA PRO A 102 12.38 -2.13 -4.82
C PRO A 102 13.18 -3.03 -3.86
N ASP A 103 14.37 -2.60 -3.43
CA ASP A 103 15.23 -3.40 -2.54
C ASP A 103 14.74 -3.43 -1.08
N LEU A 104 13.85 -2.53 -0.67
CA LEU A 104 13.38 -2.42 0.72
C LEU A 104 12.20 -3.33 1.05
N VAL A 105 11.48 -3.83 0.04
CA VAL A 105 10.20 -4.50 0.22
C VAL A 105 10.11 -5.75 -0.64
N ALA A 106 9.59 -6.84 -0.06
CA ALA A 106 9.47 -8.12 -0.76
C ALA A 106 8.15 -8.25 -1.53
N ALA A 107 7.10 -7.53 -1.12
CA ALA A 107 5.79 -7.52 -1.78
C ALA A 107 4.91 -6.38 -1.26
N VAL A 108 3.87 -6.03 -2.04
CA VAL A 108 2.78 -5.14 -1.62
C VAL A 108 1.45 -5.87 -1.71
N ILE A 109 0.61 -5.71 -0.69
CA ILE A 109 -0.80 -6.17 -0.68
C ILE A 109 -1.68 -4.95 -0.42
N GLY A 110 -2.41 -4.52 -1.45
CA GLY A 110 -3.20 -3.31 -1.43
C GLY A 110 -4.67 -3.54 -1.75
N PHE A 111 -5.54 -2.83 -1.03
CA PHE A 111 -6.99 -2.84 -1.25
C PHE A 111 -7.54 -1.43 -1.47
N SER A 112 -8.29 -1.23 -2.55
CA SER A 112 -9.01 0.03 -2.88
C SER A 112 -8.15 1.30 -2.89
N GLY A 113 -6.89 1.19 -3.32
CA GLY A 113 -6.05 2.36 -3.62
C GLY A 113 -5.79 2.50 -5.12
N PHE A 114 -4.96 3.47 -5.49
CA PHE A 114 -4.58 3.80 -6.88
C PHE A 114 -3.07 4.04 -7.01
N LEU A 115 -2.53 4.00 -8.24
CA LEU A 115 -1.15 4.47 -8.47
C LEU A 115 -1.20 5.98 -8.70
N ALA A 116 -0.48 6.76 -7.89
CA ALA A 116 -0.49 8.22 -8.02
C ALA A 116 0.15 8.65 -9.36
N GLU A 117 -0.45 9.62 -10.06
CA GLU A 117 0.05 10.10 -11.36
C GLU A 117 1.52 10.58 -11.29
N SER A 118 1.91 11.14 -10.15
CA SER A 118 3.26 11.64 -9.91
C SER A 118 4.32 10.53 -9.77
N VAL A 119 3.90 9.27 -9.62
CA VAL A 119 4.83 8.13 -9.49
C VAL A 119 5.29 7.70 -10.87
N LYS A 120 6.56 7.98 -11.18
CA LYS A 120 7.19 7.53 -12.42
C LYS A 120 7.51 6.04 -12.32
N VAL A 121 6.90 5.24 -13.17
CA VAL A 121 7.20 3.81 -13.30
C VAL A 121 8.36 3.64 -14.29
N PRO A 122 9.59 3.34 -13.85
CA PRO A 122 10.69 3.10 -14.77
C PRO A 122 10.44 1.81 -15.55
N PHE A 123 11.03 1.68 -16.75
CA PHE A 123 10.91 0.43 -17.52
C PHE A 123 11.45 -0.79 -16.76
N SER A 124 12.43 -0.57 -15.86
CA SER A 124 12.94 -1.60 -14.95
C SER A 124 11.89 -2.14 -13.98
N ALA A 125 10.79 -1.43 -13.73
CA ALA A 125 9.66 -1.93 -12.94
C ALA A 125 8.93 -3.10 -13.63
N LEU A 126 9.20 -3.34 -14.92
CA LEU A 126 8.72 -4.50 -15.67
C LEU A 126 9.69 -5.70 -15.57
N SER A 127 10.83 -5.53 -14.90
CA SER A 127 11.84 -6.57 -14.72
C SER A 127 11.52 -7.48 -13.52
N PRO A 128 12.05 -8.72 -13.51
CA PRO A 128 11.85 -9.70 -12.41
C PRO A 128 12.30 -9.25 -11.01
N GLY A 129 13.05 -8.14 -10.89
CA GLY A 129 13.50 -7.59 -9.60
C GLY A 129 12.49 -6.65 -8.93
N THR A 130 11.35 -6.38 -9.56
CA THR A 130 10.32 -5.53 -8.98
C THR A 130 9.49 -6.32 -7.97
N PRO A 131 9.22 -5.78 -6.77
CA PRO A 131 8.41 -6.47 -5.78
C PRO A 131 7.01 -6.78 -6.35
N PRO A 132 6.50 -8.02 -6.21
CA PRO A 132 5.14 -8.34 -6.64
C PRO A 132 4.10 -7.49 -5.89
N ILE A 133 3.11 -6.99 -6.64
CA ILE A 133 2.03 -6.15 -6.11
C ILE A 133 0.70 -6.87 -6.31
N PHE A 134 0.07 -7.27 -5.21
CA PHE A 134 -1.34 -7.64 -5.21
C PHE A 134 -2.19 -6.38 -5.01
N TRP A 135 -3.13 -6.13 -5.93
CA TRP A 135 -4.01 -4.97 -5.89
C TRP A 135 -5.47 -5.39 -6.08
N GLY A 136 -6.20 -5.51 -4.96
CA GLY A 136 -7.64 -5.75 -4.96
C GLY A 136 -8.43 -4.45 -5.01
N HIS A 137 -9.41 -4.34 -5.90
CA HIS A 137 -10.32 -3.19 -5.95
C HIS A 137 -11.74 -3.61 -6.35
N GLY A 138 -12.72 -2.76 -6.04
CA GLY A 138 -14.10 -2.99 -6.45
C GLY A 138 -14.27 -2.82 -7.96
N LEU A 139 -15.12 -3.65 -8.58
CA LEU A 139 -15.45 -3.54 -10.01
C LEU A 139 -16.21 -2.25 -10.36
N LEU A 140 -16.88 -1.66 -9.36
CA LEU A 140 -17.70 -0.46 -9.51
C LEU A 140 -16.95 0.81 -9.06
N GLU A 141 -15.64 0.74 -8.81
CA GLU A 141 -14.83 1.91 -8.47
C GLU A 141 -14.26 2.53 -9.76
N PRO A 142 -14.79 3.70 -10.20
CA PRO A 142 -14.48 4.25 -11.52
C PRO A 142 -13.00 4.63 -11.68
N GLN A 143 -12.36 5.13 -10.61
CA GLN A 143 -10.96 5.53 -10.62
C GLN A 143 -9.97 4.36 -10.79
N HIS A 144 -10.33 3.14 -10.36
CA HIS A 144 -9.41 2.00 -10.33
C HIS A 144 -9.48 1.12 -11.60
N SER A 145 -10.64 1.12 -12.26
CA SER A 145 -10.90 0.31 -13.46
C SER A 145 -10.14 0.75 -14.72
N ALA A 146 -9.70 2.02 -14.79
CA ALA A 146 -8.85 2.52 -15.87
C ALA A 146 -7.36 2.13 -15.67
N GLN A 147 -6.85 2.18 -14.45
CA GLN A 147 -5.43 1.91 -14.14
C GLN A 147 -5.09 0.42 -14.11
N ALA A 148 -5.99 -0.45 -13.65
CA ALA A 148 -5.76 -1.90 -13.69
C ALA A 148 -5.50 -2.43 -15.11
N ARG A 149 -5.98 -1.72 -16.15
CA ARG A 149 -5.76 -2.05 -17.56
C ARG A 149 -4.41 -1.56 -18.11
N SER A 150 -3.75 -0.61 -17.45
CA SER A 150 -2.49 0.00 -17.92
C SER A 150 -1.23 -0.55 -17.24
N VAL A 151 -1.34 -1.17 -16.05
CA VAL A 151 -0.19 -1.62 -15.24
C VAL A 151 0.38 -3.02 -15.63
N GLY A 152 -0.16 -3.64 -16.68
CA GLY A 152 0.39 -4.89 -17.22
C GLY A 152 0.02 -6.17 -16.44
N PRO A 153 0.37 -7.36 -16.97
CA PRO A 153 -0.25 -8.64 -16.60
C PRO A 153 0.10 -9.18 -15.20
N GLN A 154 0.94 -8.49 -14.42
CA GLN A 154 1.31 -8.92 -13.07
C GLN A 154 0.34 -8.45 -11.98
N ALA A 155 -0.57 -7.51 -12.30
CA ALA A 155 -1.68 -7.16 -11.42
C ALA A 155 -2.78 -8.22 -11.55
N VAL A 156 -2.79 -9.22 -10.66
CA VAL A 156 -3.86 -10.23 -10.62
C VAL A 156 -5.10 -9.62 -9.97
N GLY A 157 -6.01 -9.09 -10.79
CA GLY A 157 -7.34 -8.68 -10.37
C GLY A 157 -8.23 -9.90 -10.13
N CYS A 158 -8.87 -9.98 -8.96
CA CYS A 158 -9.84 -11.03 -8.67
C CYS A 158 -11.17 -10.73 -9.39
N GLY A 159 -11.30 -11.24 -10.63
CA GLY A 159 -12.56 -11.28 -11.38
C GLY A 159 -13.43 -12.47 -10.94
N ARG A 160 -14.76 -12.31 -11.01
CA ARG A 160 -15.76 -13.32 -10.61
C ARG A 160 -15.40 -14.75 -11.02
N HIS A 161 -15.45 -15.67 -10.06
CA HIS A 161 -15.86 -17.05 -10.34
C HIS A 161 -17.37 -17.00 -10.60
N GLU A 162 -17.79 -16.83 -11.86
CA GLU A 162 -19.19 -17.05 -12.20
C GLU A 162 -19.48 -18.53 -11.99
N GLY A 163 -20.37 -18.82 -11.03
CA GLY A 163 -20.84 -20.17 -10.76
C GLY A 163 -21.49 -20.75 -12.01
N GLY A 164 -20.76 -21.61 -12.70
CA GLY A 164 -21.32 -22.54 -13.67
C GLY A 164 -22.20 -23.54 -12.93
N GLY A 165 -23.49 -23.22 -12.80
CA GLY A 165 -24.50 -24.23 -12.53
C GLY A 165 -24.52 -25.26 -13.69
N PRO A 166 -24.79 -26.54 -13.41
CA PRO A 166 -24.78 -27.58 -14.44
C PRO A 166 -25.91 -27.32 -15.43
N ARG A 167 -25.58 -27.29 -16.72
CA ARG A 167 -26.58 -27.38 -17.79
C ARG A 167 -26.96 -28.86 -17.92
N LEU A 168 -28.23 -29.16 -17.64
CA LEU A 168 -28.91 -30.34 -18.18
C LEU A 168 -29.10 -30.16 -19.70
#